data_AF-A0A8J2LL73-F1
#
_entry.id   AF-A0A8J2LL73-F1
#
_cell.length_a   1.000
_cell.length_b   1.000
_cell.length_c   1.000
_cell.angle_alpha   90.00
_cell.angle_beta   90.00
_cell.angle_gamma   90.00
#
_symmetry.space_group_name_H-M   'P 1'
#
loop_
_entity.id
_entity.type
_entity.pdbx_description
1 polymer ?
#
loop_
_entity_poly.entity_id
_entity_poly.type
_entity_poly.pdbx_seq_one_letter_code
_entity_poly.pdbx_strand_id
1 'polypeptide(L)'
;MEDLDVIMPPKKTKFVNINAVDCNAALLPGRHRCDCQATKHPLINNCLSCGRIVCSQEGKGPCFCCGELVLNRSERYRILEGNSRKTQDLVAKYSKLPRPQDDVAGKKENAVSQKEKLLEYDRTSAQRTKVIDDQADYFATESPWLSPEEKEAQRKKEEAYKEMKDRLRRKTKITIDFAGRRIIEESPELPNLEDFSVYNNSSVQMRKNISRMNSDKNAERVEKVYEDPQFVGQLEKKQKDSKKGATVLWSNRIQDSELQEMVDSGNCISIQQPYATLIVDGIKIFEGRTWYTPFRGRLWICAGSLLGCVDLIDCLPQEEYLQLYPQGEISDPYVWVLANPKTLPFRLPIQPKSKIFKMEMHVHQAAKRSLK
;
A
#
# COMPACT_ATOMS: atom_id res chain seq x y z
N MET A 1 -16.74 25.40 32.51
CA MET A 1 -16.36 26.06 31.24
C MET A 1 -15.07 25.40 30.82
N GLU A 2 -15.18 24.37 30.00
CA GLU A 2 -14.03 23.66 29.44
C GLU A 2 -13.71 24.33 28.11
N ASP A 3 -12.52 24.89 28.01
CA ASP A 3 -12.01 25.53 26.81
C ASP A 3 -11.65 24.45 25.78
N LEU A 4 -12.40 24.41 24.68
CA LEU A 4 -12.12 23.57 23.51
C LEU A 4 -10.99 24.22 22.70
N ASP A 5 -9.80 23.63 22.74
CA ASP A 5 -8.66 24.00 21.90
C ASP A 5 -8.97 23.81 20.41
N VAL A 6 -9.17 24.92 19.70
CA VAL A 6 -9.36 24.95 18.25
C VAL A 6 -8.02 24.72 17.57
N ILE A 7 -7.81 23.51 17.05
CA ILE A 7 -6.63 23.15 16.25
C ILE A 7 -6.68 23.91 14.91
N MET A 8 -5.85 24.95 14.76
CA MET A 8 -5.68 25.66 13.50
C MET A 8 -4.96 24.77 12.44
N PRO A 9 -5.39 24.79 11.17
CA PRO A 9 -4.74 24.01 10.13
C PRO A 9 -3.32 24.53 9.81
N PRO A 10 -2.39 23.65 9.44
CA PRO A 10 -1.01 24.02 9.15
C PRO A 10 -0.91 24.96 7.94
N LYS A 11 -0.17 26.06 8.08
CA LYS A 11 0.07 27.03 6.99
C LYS A 11 0.80 26.35 5.83
N LYS A 12 0.29 26.55 4.61
CA LYS A 12 0.86 26.01 3.37
C LYS A 12 2.31 26.48 3.19
N THR A 13 3.25 25.54 3.06
CA THR A 13 4.65 25.82 2.76
C THR A 13 4.78 26.31 1.32
N LYS A 14 5.34 27.50 1.12
CA LYS A 14 5.70 28.00 -0.21
C LYS A 14 7.06 27.39 -0.59
N PHE A 15 7.07 26.55 -1.62
CA PHE A 15 8.31 26.02 -2.18
C PHE A 15 8.89 27.02 -3.17
N VAL A 16 10.19 27.33 -3.04
CA VAL A 16 10.94 28.11 -4.03
C VAL A 16 11.80 27.14 -4.82
N ASN A 17 11.71 27.19 -6.15
CA ASN A 17 12.46 26.31 -7.04
C ASN A 17 13.94 26.74 -7.08
N ILE A 18 14.83 25.89 -6.58
CA ILE A 18 16.28 26.13 -6.47
C ILE A 18 17.00 26.04 -7.83
N ASN A 19 16.36 25.52 -8.87
CA ASN A 19 17.05 25.12 -10.11
C ASN A 19 16.93 26.09 -11.30
N ALA A 20 16.36 27.29 -11.12
CA ALA A 20 16.02 28.16 -12.26
C ALA A 20 17.08 29.23 -12.61
N VAL A 21 18.07 29.50 -11.74
CA VAL A 21 19.11 30.53 -11.96
C VAL A 21 20.36 30.08 -11.22
N ASP A 22 21.56 30.23 -11.81
CA ASP A 22 22.88 29.90 -11.25
C ASP A 22 22.91 29.80 -9.72
N CYS A 23 22.74 28.57 -9.25
CA CYS A 23 22.22 28.21 -7.93
C CYS A 23 23.25 28.28 -6.79
N ASN A 24 24.31 29.08 -6.96
CA ASN A 24 25.37 29.19 -5.96
C ASN A 24 25.21 30.39 -5.01
N ALA A 25 24.19 31.25 -5.15
CA ALA A 25 24.06 32.45 -4.30
C ALA A 25 22.64 32.75 -3.78
N ALA A 26 21.66 31.85 -3.98
CA ALA A 26 20.27 32.10 -3.57
C ALA A 26 20.13 32.00 -2.04
N LEU A 27 19.72 33.10 -1.41
CA LEU A 27 19.50 33.18 0.05
C LEU A 27 18.11 32.65 0.42
N LEU A 28 18.08 31.67 1.32
CA LEU A 28 16.87 31.17 1.97
C LEU A 28 16.30 32.21 2.94
N PRO A 29 14.97 32.30 3.10
CA PRO A 29 14.35 33.20 4.05
C PRO A 29 14.69 32.78 5.48
N GLY A 30 15.26 33.71 6.24
CA GLY A 30 15.66 33.49 7.64
C GLY A 30 17.10 33.04 7.81
N ARG A 31 17.47 32.76 9.07
CA ARG A 31 18.83 32.44 9.48
C ARG A 31 19.01 30.92 9.45
N HIS A 32 19.86 30.43 8.56
CA HIS A 32 20.10 28.98 8.41
C HIS A 32 21.59 28.68 8.46
N ARG A 33 21.93 27.51 9.02
CA ARG A 33 23.31 27.02 9.00
C ARG A 33 23.76 26.83 7.55
N CYS A 34 24.92 27.38 7.21
CA CYS A 34 25.47 27.29 5.86
C CYS A 34 26.94 26.93 5.90
N ASP A 35 27.31 25.78 5.34
CA ASP A 35 28.69 25.28 5.36
C ASP A 35 29.51 25.76 4.14
N CYS A 36 29.09 26.85 3.49
CA CYS A 36 29.80 27.35 2.30
C CYS A 36 31.15 28.03 2.60
N GLN A 37 31.47 28.33 3.85
CA GLN A 37 32.71 29.03 4.25
C GLN A 37 32.96 30.34 3.46
N ALA A 38 31.89 31.04 3.11
CA ALA A 38 31.89 32.26 2.28
C ALA A 38 32.40 32.09 0.83
N THR A 39 32.43 30.86 0.30
CA THR A 39 32.73 30.60 -1.14
C THR A 39 31.53 30.92 -2.04
N LYS A 40 30.31 30.69 -1.53
CA LYS A 40 29.04 30.83 -2.24
C LYS A 40 28.32 32.15 -1.90
N HIS A 41 28.31 32.49 -0.62
CA HIS A 41 27.65 33.66 -0.08
C HIS A 41 28.68 34.67 0.42
N PRO A 42 28.42 35.99 0.33
CA PRO A 42 29.37 36.99 0.80
C PRO A 42 29.70 36.81 2.29
N LEU A 43 30.97 37.07 2.61
CA LEU A 43 31.50 36.99 3.97
C LEU A 43 30.88 38.07 4.86
N ILE A 44 30.38 37.69 6.04
CA ILE A 44 30.00 38.64 7.08
C ILE A 44 31.18 38.88 8.02
N ASN A 45 31.66 37.83 8.67
CA ASN A 45 32.84 37.86 9.54
C ASN A 45 33.25 36.45 9.97
N ASN A 46 34.41 36.29 10.59
CA ASN A 46 34.78 35.08 11.31
C ASN A 46 34.33 35.13 12.78
N CYS A 47 33.95 33.98 13.34
CA CYS A 47 33.74 33.83 14.77
C CYS A 47 35.10 33.77 15.48
N LEU A 48 35.32 34.64 16.46
CA LEU A 48 36.61 34.70 17.16
C LEU A 48 36.80 33.60 18.21
N SER A 49 35.72 32.96 18.68
CA SER A 49 35.83 31.89 19.69
C SER A 49 36.12 30.52 19.08
N CYS A 50 35.53 30.20 17.92
CA CYS A 50 35.69 28.88 17.27
C CYS A 50 36.33 28.95 15.87
N GLY A 51 36.65 30.14 15.36
CA GLY A 51 37.26 30.32 14.03
C GLY A 51 36.31 30.13 12.84
N ARG A 52 35.05 29.73 13.04
CA ARG A 52 34.10 29.48 11.95
C ARG A 52 33.82 30.73 11.12
N ILE A 53 33.87 30.60 9.80
CA ILE A 53 33.57 31.66 8.83
C ILE A 53 32.05 31.77 8.63
N VAL A 54 31.47 32.93 8.95
CA VAL A 54 30.02 33.19 8.85
C VAL A 54 29.73 33.96 7.56
N CYS A 55 28.88 33.39 6.71
CA CYS A 55 28.44 33.99 5.45
C CYS A 55 27.08 34.70 5.58
N SER A 56 26.61 35.37 4.52
CA SER A 56 25.35 36.12 4.57
C SER A 56 24.09 35.26 4.80
N GLN A 57 24.09 33.98 4.41
CA GLN A 57 23.00 33.04 4.71
C GLN A 57 22.87 32.76 6.21
N GLU A 58 24.02 32.63 6.89
CA GLU A 58 24.06 32.53 8.34
C GLU A 58 23.81 33.89 8.97
N GLY A 59 24.27 35.00 8.37
CA GLY A 59 23.97 36.35 8.83
C GLY A 59 24.49 36.69 10.24
N LYS A 60 24.21 37.92 10.67
CA LYS A 60 24.58 38.45 11.99
C LYS A 60 23.82 37.74 13.11
N GLY A 61 24.48 37.39 14.20
CA GLY A 61 23.88 36.65 15.30
C GLY A 61 24.81 35.62 15.93
N PRO A 62 24.30 34.77 16.83
CA PRO A 62 25.09 33.75 17.51
C PRO A 62 25.67 32.75 16.52
N CYS A 63 26.94 32.38 16.67
CA CYS A 63 27.58 31.41 15.77
C CYS A 63 26.84 30.06 15.80
N PHE A 64 26.62 29.44 14.64
CA PHE A 64 25.97 28.13 14.57
C PHE A 64 26.81 26.97 15.15
N CYS A 65 28.08 27.22 15.48
CA CYS A 65 28.97 26.23 16.09
C CYS A 65 29.09 26.40 17.61
N CYS A 66 29.47 27.59 18.10
CA CYS A 66 29.71 27.83 19.53
C CYS A 66 28.71 28.78 20.21
N GLY A 67 27.81 29.42 19.45
CA GLY A 67 26.84 30.37 20.00
C GLY A 67 27.36 31.80 20.25
N GLU A 68 28.65 32.08 20.06
CA GLU A 68 29.22 33.42 20.26
C GLU A 68 28.69 34.43 19.24
N LEU A 69 28.45 35.68 19.65
CA LEU A 69 27.86 36.70 18.77
C LEU A 69 28.83 37.13 17.65
N VAL A 70 28.37 37.00 16.40
CA VAL A 70 29.09 37.44 15.20
C VAL A 70 28.35 38.61 14.54
N LEU A 71 29.06 39.72 14.37
CA LEU A 71 28.59 40.95 13.72
C LEU A 71 29.49 41.32 12.55
N ASN A 72 29.04 42.24 11.69
CA ASN A 72 29.87 42.73 10.60
C ASN A 72 31.06 43.56 11.14
N ARG A 73 32.07 43.78 10.29
CA ARG A 73 33.30 44.49 10.67
C ARG A 73 33.01 45.88 11.28
N SER A 74 32.16 46.68 10.64
CA SER A 74 31.85 48.04 11.08
C SER A 74 31.08 48.10 12.40
N GLU A 75 30.09 47.23 12.62
CA GLU A 75 29.33 47.15 13.88
C GLU A 75 30.19 46.64 15.02
N ARG A 76 31.13 45.72 14.73
CA ARG A 76 32.12 45.27 15.70
C ARG A 76 33.04 46.40 16.14
N TYR A 77 33.54 47.21 15.20
CA TYR A 77 34.34 48.39 15.54
C TYR A 77 33.54 49.39 16.38
N ARG A 78 32.25 49.61 16.08
CA ARG A 78 31.39 50.49 16.89
C ARG A 78 31.25 50.02 18.34
N ILE A 79 31.25 48.72 18.59
CA ILE A 79 31.22 48.17 19.95
C ILE A 79 32.57 48.39 20.65
N LEU A 80 33.68 48.29 19.91
CA LEU A 80 35.03 48.54 20.43
C LEU A 80 35.29 50.02 20.72
N GLU A 81 34.78 50.93 19.90
CA GLU A 81 34.98 52.38 20.02
C GLU A 81 34.07 53.03 21.07
N GLY A 82 32.97 52.39 21.52
CA GLY A 82 32.18 52.91 22.63
C GLY A 82 30.88 52.19 22.98
N ASN A 83 30.53 52.25 24.26
CA ASN A 83 29.27 51.75 24.85
C ASN A 83 28.13 52.76 24.67
N SER A 84 27.81 53.12 23.42
CA SER A 84 26.59 53.88 23.14
C SER A 84 25.36 53.03 23.43
N ARG A 85 24.26 53.65 23.87
CA ARG A 85 22.98 52.95 24.05
C ARG A 85 22.54 52.20 22.77
N LYS A 86 22.84 52.78 21.60
CA LYS A 86 22.59 52.17 20.29
C LYS A 86 23.40 50.88 20.04
N THR A 87 24.62 50.77 20.58
CA THR A 87 25.44 49.55 20.43
C THR A 87 24.96 48.45 21.38
N GLN A 88 24.54 48.81 22.59
CA GLN A 88 23.91 47.88 23.54
C GLN A 88 22.59 47.30 23.02
N ASP A 89 21.71 48.14 22.45
CA ASP A 89 20.44 47.70 21.86
C ASP A 89 20.67 46.73 20.68
N LEU A 90 21.69 46.99 19.87
CA LEU A 90 22.06 46.13 18.74
C LEU A 90 22.55 44.76 19.22
N VAL A 91 23.42 44.72 20.23
CA VAL A 91 23.89 43.47 20.84
C VAL A 91 22.72 42.71 21.45
N ALA A 92 21.86 43.37 22.23
CA ALA A 92 20.69 42.75 22.84
C ALA A 92 19.71 42.18 21.80
N LYS A 93 19.55 42.85 20.65
CA LYS A 93 18.70 42.36 19.56
C LYS A 93 19.21 41.06 18.95
N TYR A 94 20.50 40.96 18.67
CA TYR A 94 21.06 39.78 18.00
C TYR A 94 21.39 38.63 18.97
N SER A 95 21.66 38.92 20.24
CA SER A 95 21.87 37.89 21.28
C SER A 95 20.59 37.13 21.65
N LYS A 96 19.41 37.70 21.40
CA LYS A 96 18.11 37.04 21.60
C LYS A 96 17.74 36.03 20.50
N LEU A 97 18.53 35.95 19.43
CA LEU A 97 18.27 34.99 18.37
C LEU A 97 18.55 33.56 18.84
N PRO A 98 17.84 32.54 18.31
CA PRO A 98 17.99 31.15 18.74
C PRO A 98 19.44 30.67 18.62
N ARG A 99 19.97 30.06 19.68
CA ARG A 99 21.28 29.42 19.65
C ARG A 99 21.12 27.94 19.27
N PRO A 100 22.11 27.35 18.57
CA PRO A 100 22.09 25.93 18.24
C PRO A 100 21.94 25.00 19.46
N GLN A 101 22.40 25.44 20.63
CA GLN A 101 22.27 24.69 21.89
C GLN A 101 20.82 24.61 22.38
N ASP A 102 19.99 25.62 22.08
CA ASP A 102 18.59 25.66 22.52
C ASP A 102 17.77 24.59 21.77
N ASP A 103 18.14 24.27 20.51
CA ASP A 103 17.52 23.19 19.73
C ASP A 103 17.85 21.79 20.25
N VAL A 104 18.98 21.61 20.95
CA VAL A 104 19.41 20.30 21.48
C VAL A 104 18.55 19.90 22.67
N ALA A 105 18.13 20.85 23.50
CA ALA A 105 17.26 20.58 24.65
C ALA A 105 15.90 20.01 24.22
N GLY A 106 15.24 20.66 23.25
CA GLY A 106 13.94 20.18 22.73
C GLY A 106 14.06 18.87 21.94
N LYS A 107 15.14 18.67 21.17
CA LYS A 107 15.40 17.40 20.47
C LYS A 107 15.68 16.24 21.44
N LYS A 108 16.34 16.52 22.57
CA LYS A 108 16.59 15.53 23.62
C LYS A 108 15.29 15.07 24.27
N GLU A 109 14.38 15.99 24.59
CA GLU A 109 13.08 15.67 25.18
C GLU A 109 12.22 14.82 24.24
N ASN A 110 12.16 15.18 22.96
CA ASN A 110 11.46 14.38 21.94
C ASN A 110 12.06 12.97 21.80
N ALA A 111 13.40 12.86 21.82
CA ALA A 111 14.08 11.57 21.74
C ALA A 111 13.82 10.70 23.00
N VAL A 112 13.73 11.32 24.18
CA VAL A 112 13.38 10.63 25.44
C VAL A 112 11.93 10.14 25.39
N SER A 113 10.98 10.99 24.96
CA SER A 113 9.58 10.60 24.81
C SER A 113 9.40 9.45 23.81
N GLN A 114 10.11 9.49 22.68
CA GLN A 114 10.07 8.41 21.70
C GLN A 114 10.68 7.11 22.25
N LYS A 115 11.76 7.19 23.01
CA LYS A 115 12.35 6.03 23.71
C LYS A 115 11.36 5.42 24.71
N GLU A 116 10.74 6.23 25.55
CA GLU A 116 9.75 5.77 26.54
C GLU A 116 8.55 5.11 25.85
N LYS A 117 8.08 5.68 24.73
CA LYS A 117 7.04 5.07 23.89
C LYS A 117 7.44 3.71 23.34
N LEU A 118 8.68 3.54 22.88
CA LEU A 118 9.18 2.25 22.39
C LEU A 118 9.28 1.21 23.52
N LEU A 119 9.74 1.62 24.70
CA LEU A 119 9.78 0.74 25.87
C LEU A 119 8.38 0.28 26.29
N GLU A 120 7.38 1.15 26.15
CA GLU A 120 5.98 0.79 26.41
C GLU A 120 5.43 -0.20 25.39
N TYR A 121 5.78 -0.06 24.11
CA TYR A 121 5.43 -1.07 23.09
C TYR A 121 6.07 -2.43 23.38
N ASP A 122 7.34 -2.47 23.78
CA ASP A 122 7.98 -3.74 24.16
C ASP A 122 7.27 -4.38 25.36
N ARG A 123 6.95 -3.59 26.40
CA ARG A 123 6.21 -4.06 27.58
C ARG A 123 4.80 -4.57 27.27
N THR A 124 4.09 -3.91 26.36
CA THR A 124 2.67 -4.20 26.04
C THR A 124 2.48 -5.09 24.81
N SER A 125 3.55 -5.38 24.05
CA SER A 125 3.48 -6.18 22.81
C SER A 125 2.88 -7.56 23.04
N ALA A 126 3.29 -8.24 24.12
CA ALA A 126 2.81 -9.58 24.47
C ALA A 126 1.31 -9.63 24.84
N GLN A 127 0.75 -8.55 25.39
CA GLN A 127 -0.69 -8.45 25.68
C GLN A 127 -1.50 -7.98 24.46
N ARG A 128 -0.90 -7.25 23.53
CA ARG A 128 -1.58 -6.67 22.37
C ARG A 128 -1.64 -7.62 21.18
N THR A 129 -0.67 -8.51 21.02
CA THR A 129 -0.73 -9.58 20.02
C THR A 129 -1.37 -10.83 20.61
N LYS A 130 -2.70 -10.81 20.78
CA LYS A 130 -3.46 -12.06 20.82
C LYS A 130 -3.28 -12.69 19.43
N VAL A 131 -2.41 -13.68 19.31
CA VAL A 131 -2.29 -14.47 18.08
C VAL A 131 -3.61 -15.21 17.94
N ILE A 132 -4.45 -14.75 17.03
CA ILE A 132 -5.70 -15.41 16.66
C ILE A 132 -5.31 -16.48 15.65
N ASP A 133 -5.45 -17.74 16.05
CA ASP A 133 -5.28 -18.87 15.16
C ASP A 133 -6.59 -19.06 14.38
N ASP A 134 -6.60 -18.55 13.15
CA ASP A 134 -7.76 -18.64 12.25
C ASP A 134 -8.17 -20.10 11.98
N GLN A 135 -7.29 -21.09 12.14
CA GLN A 135 -7.67 -22.49 12.05
C GLN A 135 -8.41 -22.96 13.30
N ALA A 136 -7.95 -22.60 14.50
CA ALA A 136 -8.62 -22.98 15.73
C ALA A 136 -10.02 -22.34 15.86
N ASP A 137 -10.17 -21.07 15.46
CA ASP A 137 -11.44 -20.35 15.57
C ASP A 137 -12.49 -20.79 14.53
N TYR A 138 -12.07 -21.32 13.37
CA TYR A 138 -12.98 -21.84 12.34
C TYR A 138 -13.47 -23.27 12.64
N PHE A 139 -12.67 -24.06 13.36
CA PHE A 139 -13.02 -25.43 13.76
C PHE A 139 -13.61 -25.53 15.18
N ALA A 140 -13.71 -24.42 15.92
CA ALA A 140 -14.40 -24.40 17.19
C ALA A 140 -15.92 -24.58 16.96
N THR A 141 -16.46 -25.71 17.43
CA THR A 141 -17.90 -26.04 17.36
C THR A 141 -18.76 -25.09 18.20
N GLU A 142 -18.15 -24.30 19.08
CA GLU A 142 -18.83 -23.39 20.00
C GLU A 142 -18.97 -22.00 19.38
N SER A 143 -20.06 -21.77 18.65
CA SER A 143 -20.34 -20.41 18.18
C SER A 143 -20.84 -19.52 19.35
N PRO A 144 -20.33 -18.29 19.51
CA PRO A 144 -20.76 -17.37 20.56
C PRO A 144 -22.27 -17.07 20.55
N TRP A 145 -22.91 -17.23 19.38
CA TRP A 145 -24.27 -16.82 19.07
C TRP A 145 -25.37 -17.85 19.39
N LEU A 146 -25.02 -19.04 19.89
CA LEU A 146 -25.98 -20.05 20.35
C LEU A 146 -26.50 -19.74 21.76
N SER A 147 -27.76 -20.12 22.03
CA SER A 147 -28.29 -20.05 23.39
C SER A 147 -27.55 -21.02 24.32
N PRO A 148 -27.54 -20.79 25.65
CA PRO A 148 -26.83 -21.65 26.60
C PRO A 148 -27.28 -23.12 26.53
N GLU A 149 -28.56 -23.38 26.29
CA GLU A 149 -29.14 -24.73 26.17
C GLU A 149 -28.70 -25.41 24.85
N GLU A 150 -28.66 -24.66 23.75
CA GLU A 150 -28.18 -25.17 22.46
C GLU A 150 -26.68 -25.47 22.48
N LYS A 151 -25.89 -24.65 23.20
CA LYS A 151 -24.45 -24.90 23.43
C LYS A 151 -24.22 -26.22 24.17
N GLU A 152 -24.98 -26.47 25.23
CA GLU A 152 -24.91 -27.72 26.01
C GLU A 152 -25.28 -28.94 25.14
N ALA A 153 -26.31 -28.82 24.31
CA ALA A 153 -26.74 -29.89 23.40
C ALA A 153 -25.69 -30.18 22.31
N GLN A 154 -25.03 -29.16 21.78
CA GLN A 154 -23.98 -29.29 20.78
C GLN A 154 -22.72 -29.93 21.37
N ARG A 155 -22.33 -29.54 22.60
CA ARG A 155 -21.24 -30.16 23.35
C ARG A 155 -21.50 -31.64 23.63
N LYS A 156 -22.71 -32.00 24.05
CA LYS A 156 -23.10 -33.39 24.30
C LYS A 156 -23.06 -34.26 23.04
N LYS A 157 -23.49 -33.72 21.89
CA LYS A 157 -23.40 -34.42 20.59
C LYS A 157 -21.95 -34.64 20.16
N GLU A 158 -21.09 -33.64 20.35
CA GLU A 158 -19.67 -33.73 20.03
C GLU A 158 -18.95 -34.75 20.92
N GLU A 159 -19.23 -34.74 22.22
CA GLU A 159 -18.67 -35.71 23.17
C GLU A 159 -19.06 -37.15 22.82
N ALA A 160 -20.35 -37.38 22.52
CA ALA A 160 -20.83 -38.68 22.06
C ALA A 160 -20.14 -39.13 20.75
N TYR A 161 -19.91 -38.20 19.82
CA TYR A 161 -19.20 -38.49 18.57
C TYR A 161 -17.72 -38.83 18.81
N LYS A 162 -17.05 -38.09 19.70
CA LYS A 162 -15.66 -38.35 20.08
C LYS A 162 -15.51 -39.70 20.75
N GLU A 163 -16.42 -40.04 21.67
CA GLU A 163 -16.44 -41.35 22.34
C GLU A 163 -16.70 -42.48 21.34
N MET A 164 -17.61 -42.29 20.38
CA MET A 164 -17.85 -43.24 19.30
C MET A 164 -16.61 -43.48 18.43
N LYS A 165 -15.91 -42.39 18.05
CA LYS A 165 -14.67 -42.45 17.27
C LYS A 165 -13.54 -43.13 18.04
N ASP A 166 -13.39 -42.83 19.32
CA ASP A 166 -12.39 -43.48 20.16
C ASP A 166 -12.70 -44.97 20.37
N ARG A 167 -13.98 -45.32 20.49
CA ARG A 167 -14.42 -46.72 20.54
C ARG A 167 -14.13 -47.45 19.23
N LEU A 168 -14.29 -46.80 18.07
CA LEU A 168 -13.92 -47.34 16.76
C LEU A 168 -12.41 -47.54 16.66
N ARG A 169 -11.62 -46.52 17.03
CA ARG A 169 -10.14 -46.59 17.05
C ARG A 169 -9.64 -47.78 17.88
N ARG A 170 -10.20 -47.99 19.07
CA ARG A 170 -9.85 -49.12 19.97
C ARG A 170 -10.25 -50.49 19.39
N LYS A 171 -11.20 -50.58 18.47
CA LYS A 171 -11.67 -51.83 17.85
C LYS A 171 -10.92 -52.22 16.57
N THR A 172 -10.13 -51.31 16.00
CA THR A 172 -9.33 -51.57 14.78
C THR A 172 -8.30 -52.66 15.06
N LYS A 173 -8.44 -53.82 14.43
CA LYS A 173 -7.47 -54.92 14.53
C LYS A 173 -6.51 -54.84 13.35
N ILE A 174 -5.22 -54.78 13.64
CA ILE A 174 -4.16 -54.79 12.63
C ILE A 174 -3.49 -56.15 12.69
N THR A 175 -3.51 -56.89 11.58
CA THR A 175 -2.82 -58.17 11.46
C THR A 175 -1.57 -58.00 10.61
N ILE A 176 -0.43 -58.47 11.11
CA ILE A 176 0.88 -58.32 10.47
C ILE A 176 1.37 -59.70 10.06
N ASP A 177 1.45 -59.95 8.75
CA ASP A 177 2.01 -61.19 8.20
C ASP A 177 3.51 -61.02 7.94
N PHE A 178 4.32 -61.75 8.70
CA PHE A 178 5.78 -61.71 8.63
C PHE A 178 6.37 -62.44 7.43
N ALA A 179 5.68 -63.46 6.89
CA ALA A 179 6.15 -64.19 5.71
C ALA A 179 5.82 -63.40 4.42
N GLY A 180 4.65 -62.77 4.38
CA GLY A 180 4.17 -62.00 3.24
C GLY A 180 4.63 -60.54 3.18
N ARG A 181 5.30 -60.01 4.22
CA ARG A 181 5.63 -58.59 4.42
C ARG A 181 4.44 -57.65 4.14
N ARG A 182 3.25 -58.01 4.60
CA ARG A 182 2.02 -57.23 4.40
C ARG A 182 1.29 -57.01 5.71
N ILE A 183 0.73 -55.82 5.84
CA ILE A 183 -0.13 -55.43 6.96
C ILE A 183 -1.55 -55.39 6.42
N ILE A 184 -2.45 -56.17 7.02
CA ILE A 184 -3.87 -56.22 6.65
C ILE A 184 -4.62 -55.50 7.76
N GLU A 185 -5.07 -54.29 7.45
CA GLU A 185 -5.93 -53.48 8.31
C GLU A 185 -7.39 -53.78 8.00
N GLU A 186 -8.05 -54.59 8.83
CA GLU A 186 -9.51 -54.73 8.78
C GLU A 186 -10.12 -53.46 9.38
N SER A 187 -10.53 -52.54 8.51
CA SER A 187 -11.26 -51.34 8.90
C SER A 187 -12.69 -51.74 9.27
N PRO A 188 -13.15 -51.55 10.53
CA PRO A 188 -14.54 -51.80 10.87
C PRO A 188 -15.45 -50.83 10.09
N GLU A 189 -16.52 -51.36 9.49
CA GLU A 189 -17.50 -50.57 8.72
C GLU A 189 -17.98 -49.35 9.53
N LEU A 190 -17.76 -48.16 8.98
CA LEU A 190 -18.23 -46.91 9.57
C LEU A 190 -19.76 -46.84 9.41
N PRO A 191 -20.53 -46.59 10.48
CA PRO A 191 -21.95 -46.31 10.34
C PRO A 191 -22.17 -45.08 9.45
N ASN A 192 -23.18 -45.14 8.57
CA ASN A 192 -23.51 -44.10 7.60
C ASN A 192 -23.59 -42.71 8.27
N LEU A 193 -22.65 -41.83 7.95
CA LEU A 193 -22.46 -40.50 8.55
C LEU A 193 -23.27 -39.40 7.83
N GLU A 194 -24.43 -39.73 7.28
CA GLU A 194 -25.28 -38.76 6.58
C GLU A 194 -26.15 -37.90 7.53
N ASP A 195 -26.28 -38.27 8.82
CA ASP A 195 -27.13 -37.56 9.79
C ASP A 195 -26.37 -36.58 10.73
N PHE A 196 -25.07 -36.35 10.54
CA PHE A 196 -24.24 -35.62 11.51
C PHE A 196 -23.54 -34.36 10.96
N SER A 197 -24.10 -33.69 9.94
CA SER A 197 -23.62 -32.36 9.56
C SER A 197 -24.10 -31.31 10.58
N VAL A 198 -23.25 -30.96 11.56
CA VAL A 198 -23.49 -29.88 12.53
C VAL A 198 -23.64 -28.51 11.84
N TYR A 199 -23.21 -28.39 10.58
CA TYR A 199 -23.17 -27.13 9.82
C TYR A 199 -24.45 -26.74 9.07
N ASN A 200 -25.52 -27.56 9.10
CA ASN A 200 -26.71 -27.34 8.24
C ASN A 200 -28.01 -27.05 9.01
N ASN A 201 -27.96 -26.23 10.07
CA ASN A 201 -29.17 -25.82 10.80
C ASN A 201 -29.62 -24.37 10.60
N SER A 202 -28.88 -23.53 9.87
CA SER A 202 -29.32 -22.16 9.58
C SER A 202 -30.55 -22.10 8.67
N SER A 203 -30.77 -23.11 7.81
CA SER A 203 -31.94 -23.17 6.92
C SER A 203 -33.18 -23.78 7.58
N VAL A 204 -33.02 -24.62 8.61
CA VAL A 204 -34.14 -25.30 9.28
C VAL A 204 -34.79 -24.43 10.36
N GLN A 205 -34.02 -23.57 11.05
CA GLN A 205 -34.58 -22.67 12.07
C GLN A 205 -35.45 -21.55 11.47
N MET A 206 -35.17 -21.06 10.27
CA MET A 206 -36.03 -20.09 9.58
C MET A 206 -37.42 -20.66 9.23
N ARG A 207 -37.52 -21.96 8.90
CA ARG A 207 -38.80 -22.59 8.55
C ARG A 207 -39.73 -22.81 9.75
N LYS A 208 -39.19 -23.02 10.95
CA LYS A 208 -40.00 -23.20 12.17
C LYS A 208 -40.41 -21.89 12.86
N ASN A 209 -39.67 -20.81 12.66
CA ASN A 209 -40.03 -19.49 13.19
C ASN A 209 -41.07 -18.76 12.32
N ILE A 210 -41.16 -19.05 11.02
CA ILE A 210 -42.20 -18.52 10.13
C ILE A 210 -43.60 -19.09 10.43
N SER A 211 -43.71 -20.34 10.92
CA SER A 211 -45.00 -20.94 11.24
C SER A 211 -45.58 -20.53 12.60
N ARG A 212 -44.82 -19.79 13.42
CA ARG A 212 -45.25 -19.35 14.76
C ARG A 212 -45.67 -17.87 14.85
N MET A 213 -45.52 -17.09 13.77
CA MET A 213 -45.99 -15.69 13.69
C MET A 213 -47.07 -15.48 12.62
N ASN A 214 -47.93 -16.47 12.37
CA ASN A 214 -49.13 -16.30 11.55
C ASN A 214 -50.39 -16.53 12.39
N SER A 215 -50.68 -15.54 13.23
CA SER A 215 -52.00 -15.33 13.79
C SER A 215 -52.41 -13.88 13.63
N ASP A 216 -52.19 -13.27 12.47
CA ASP A 216 -52.85 -12.01 12.13
C ASP A 216 -53.18 -11.95 10.65
N LYS A 217 -54.45 -11.62 10.40
CA LYS A 217 -55.10 -11.64 9.10
C LYS A 217 -54.68 -10.41 8.28
N ASN A 218 -54.63 -10.61 6.96
CA ASN A 218 -54.50 -9.61 5.89
C ASN A 218 -53.14 -8.91 5.71
N ALA A 219 -52.29 -9.53 4.88
CA ALA A 219 -51.46 -8.80 3.93
C ALA A 219 -51.22 -9.68 2.70
N GLU A 220 -51.91 -9.38 1.59
CA GLU A 220 -51.72 -10.06 0.31
C GLU A 220 -50.38 -9.61 -0.29
N ARG A 221 -49.33 -10.39 -0.04
CA ARG A 221 -47.99 -10.18 -0.61
C ARG A 221 -47.77 -11.24 -1.68
N VAL A 222 -47.78 -10.82 -2.94
CA VAL A 222 -47.45 -11.66 -4.09
C VAL A 222 -46.02 -12.19 -3.93
N GLU A 223 -45.88 -13.48 -3.63
CA GLU A 223 -44.60 -14.19 -3.62
C GLU A 223 -44.07 -14.27 -5.06
N LYS A 224 -43.00 -13.53 -5.37
CA LYS A 224 -42.15 -13.87 -6.51
C LYS A 224 -41.39 -15.12 -6.14
N VAL A 225 -41.85 -16.26 -6.65
CA VAL A 225 -41.13 -17.54 -6.61
C VAL A 225 -39.89 -17.38 -7.48
N TYR A 226 -38.71 -17.31 -6.86
CA TYR A 226 -37.45 -17.56 -7.56
C TYR A 226 -37.14 -19.04 -7.41
N GLU A 227 -36.89 -19.73 -8.52
CA GLU A 227 -36.40 -21.11 -8.49
C GLU A 227 -34.97 -21.13 -7.96
N ASP A 228 -34.70 -22.03 -7.01
CA ASP A 228 -33.36 -22.24 -6.46
C ASP A 228 -32.39 -22.66 -7.58
N PRO A 229 -31.19 -22.06 -7.68
CA PRO A 229 -30.24 -22.41 -8.73
C PRO A 229 -29.81 -23.87 -8.60
N GLN A 230 -30.07 -24.65 -9.65
CA GLN A 230 -29.65 -26.04 -9.73
C GLN A 230 -28.18 -26.14 -10.15
N PHE A 231 -27.42 -26.96 -9.42
CA PHE A 231 -26.03 -27.30 -9.74
C PHE A 231 -25.94 -28.05 -11.07
N VAL A 232 -25.40 -27.39 -12.09
CA VAL A 232 -25.11 -28.00 -13.41
C VAL A 232 -23.68 -28.57 -13.35
N GLY A 233 -23.54 -29.86 -13.63
CA GLY A 233 -22.46 -30.69 -13.11
C GLY A 233 -21.03 -30.52 -13.66
N GLN A 234 -20.11 -31.13 -12.91
CA GLN A 234 -18.74 -31.60 -13.18
C GLN A 234 -17.89 -30.88 -14.25
N LEU A 235 -17.01 -29.99 -13.80
CA LEU A 235 -15.79 -29.62 -14.55
C LEU A 235 -14.74 -30.73 -14.41
N GLU A 236 -14.46 -31.44 -15.50
CA GLU A 236 -13.33 -32.37 -15.57
C GLU A 236 -12.00 -31.61 -15.38
N LYS A 237 -11.32 -31.86 -14.25
CA LYS A 237 -9.96 -31.37 -14.03
C LYS A 237 -8.98 -32.13 -14.92
N LYS A 238 -8.58 -31.55 -16.05
CA LYS A 238 -7.34 -31.96 -16.72
C LYS A 238 -6.15 -31.70 -15.79
N GLN A 239 -5.52 -32.78 -15.35
CA GLN A 239 -4.23 -32.73 -14.65
C GLN A 239 -3.17 -32.17 -15.61
N LYS A 240 -2.49 -31.09 -15.21
CA LYS A 240 -1.21 -30.69 -15.80
C LYS A 240 -0.15 -30.73 -14.71
N ASP A 241 0.85 -31.55 -14.98
CA ASP A 241 2.00 -31.81 -14.15
C ASP A 241 2.81 -30.55 -13.85
N SER A 242 3.33 -30.54 -12.63
CA SER A 242 4.25 -29.55 -12.11
C SER A 242 5.68 -29.83 -12.57
N LYS A 243 6.44 -28.77 -12.94
CA LYS A 243 7.82 -28.56 -12.49
C LYS A 243 8.39 -27.18 -12.88
N LYS A 244 8.63 -26.41 -11.81
CA LYS A 244 9.75 -25.48 -11.49
C LYS A 244 9.97 -24.21 -12.32
N GLY A 245 9.86 -23.07 -11.63
CA GLY A 245 10.61 -21.85 -11.93
C GLY A 245 10.09 -20.59 -11.22
N ALA A 246 10.79 -20.18 -10.16
CA ALA A 246 10.92 -18.81 -9.62
C ALA A 246 9.70 -18.10 -8.97
N THR A 247 9.82 -17.97 -7.64
CA THR A 247 9.53 -16.80 -6.80
C THR A 247 8.99 -15.55 -7.50
N VAL A 248 7.71 -15.25 -7.28
CA VAL A 248 7.23 -13.88 -7.01
C VAL A 248 6.11 -13.96 -5.97
N LEU A 249 6.42 -13.49 -4.76
CA LEU A 249 5.46 -13.17 -3.70
C LEU A 249 4.64 -11.96 -4.12
N TRP A 250 3.61 -12.14 -4.96
CA TRP A 250 2.54 -11.14 -5.11
C TRP A 250 1.28 -11.67 -4.42
N SER A 251 0.97 -10.96 -3.33
CA SER A 251 -0.19 -11.04 -2.47
C SER A 251 -1.49 -11.36 -3.20
N ASN A 252 -2.17 -12.41 -2.72
CA ASN A 252 -3.61 -12.51 -2.53
C ASN A 252 -4.48 -11.73 -3.54
N ARG A 253 -4.62 -12.34 -4.72
CA ARG A 253 -5.92 -12.77 -5.27
C ARG A 253 -7.12 -11.90 -4.84
N ILE A 254 -7.17 -10.69 -5.38
CA ILE A 254 -8.41 -9.96 -5.67
C ILE A 254 -8.37 -9.76 -7.19
N GLN A 255 -9.21 -10.50 -7.91
CA GLN A 255 -9.32 -10.49 -9.37
C GLN A 255 -10.57 -9.71 -9.83
N ASP A 256 -10.93 -8.63 -9.12
CA ASP A 256 -12.00 -7.78 -9.59
C ASP A 256 -11.44 -6.79 -10.62
N SER A 257 -11.80 -7.01 -11.89
CA SER A 257 -11.50 -6.09 -13.01
C SER A 257 -11.92 -4.66 -12.68
N GLU A 258 -13.08 -4.51 -12.02
CA GLU A 258 -13.66 -3.22 -11.62
C GLU A 258 -12.82 -2.46 -10.58
N LEU A 259 -12.08 -3.16 -9.70
CA LEU A 259 -11.18 -2.52 -8.72
C LEU A 259 -9.84 -2.11 -9.34
N GLN A 260 -9.37 -2.84 -10.35
CA GLN A 260 -8.16 -2.49 -11.08
C GLN A 260 -8.37 -1.29 -12.03
N GLU A 261 -9.63 -1.01 -12.38
CA GLU A 261 -10.05 0.06 -13.30
C GLU A 261 -9.95 1.50 -12.76
N MET A 262 -9.54 1.73 -11.51
CA MET A 262 -9.59 3.09 -10.93
C MET A 262 -8.28 3.66 -10.38
N VAL A 263 -7.18 2.90 -10.35
CA VAL A 263 -5.91 3.40 -9.79
C VAL A 263 -4.81 3.40 -10.84
N ASP A 264 -4.52 4.59 -11.39
CA ASP A 264 -3.32 4.81 -12.21
C ASP A 264 -2.07 4.59 -11.34
N SER A 265 -1.50 3.39 -11.46
CA SER A 265 -0.36 2.87 -10.70
C SER A 265 1.00 3.23 -11.31
N GLY A 266 1.02 3.91 -12.47
CA GLY A 266 2.25 4.32 -13.15
C GLY A 266 2.91 3.20 -13.94
N ASN A 267 2.12 2.26 -14.46
CA ASN A 267 2.62 1.22 -15.35
C ASN A 267 2.91 1.81 -16.74
N CYS A 268 4.10 1.55 -17.25
CA CYS A 268 4.60 2.05 -18.52
C CYS A 268 5.09 0.88 -19.39
N ILE A 269 4.99 1.04 -20.70
CA ILE A 269 5.61 0.13 -21.66
C ILE A 269 6.41 0.91 -22.71
N SER A 270 7.52 0.33 -23.13
CA SER A 270 8.29 0.83 -24.27
C SER A 270 7.73 0.25 -25.57
N ILE A 271 7.33 1.13 -26.48
CA ILE A 271 6.88 0.78 -27.83
C ILE A 271 7.84 1.39 -28.84
N GLN A 272 8.16 0.65 -29.90
CA GLN A 272 9.04 1.13 -30.94
C GLN A 272 8.31 2.14 -31.84
N GLN A 273 9.02 3.17 -32.30
CA GLN A 273 8.51 4.05 -33.35
C GLN A 273 8.43 3.29 -34.69
N PRO A 274 7.41 3.53 -35.53
CA PRO A 274 6.39 4.59 -35.44
C PRO A 274 5.13 4.24 -34.63
N TYR A 275 4.99 2.99 -34.17
CA TYR A 275 3.76 2.50 -33.53
C TYR A 275 3.42 3.23 -32.23
N ALA A 276 4.42 3.60 -31.45
CA ALA A 276 4.22 4.35 -30.22
C ALA A 276 3.45 5.66 -30.45
N THR A 277 3.80 6.41 -31.50
CA THR A 277 3.10 7.63 -31.88
C THR A 277 1.70 7.34 -32.42
N LEU A 278 1.55 6.33 -33.29
CA LEU A 278 0.24 5.95 -33.83
C LEU A 278 -0.76 5.53 -32.74
N ILE A 279 -0.29 4.86 -31.68
CA ILE A 279 -1.11 4.45 -30.55
C ILE A 279 -1.56 5.67 -29.74
N VAL A 280 -0.63 6.57 -29.44
CA VAL A 280 -0.91 7.76 -28.62
C VAL A 280 -1.76 8.79 -29.36
N ASP A 281 -1.65 8.87 -30.69
CA ASP A 281 -2.52 9.68 -31.55
C ASP A 281 -3.88 9.02 -31.82
N GLY A 282 -4.10 7.79 -31.36
CA GLY A 282 -5.37 7.07 -31.47
C GLY A 282 -5.67 6.45 -32.83
N ILE A 283 -4.67 6.38 -33.71
CA ILE A 283 -4.79 5.74 -35.02
C ILE A 283 -4.67 4.21 -34.89
N LYS A 284 -3.77 3.73 -34.03
CA LYS A 284 -3.55 2.30 -33.77
C LYS A 284 -4.15 1.90 -32.43
N ILE A 285 -5.31 1.24 -32.48
CA ILE A 285 -6.04 0.75 -31.30
C ILE A 285 -5.69 -0.68 -30.89
N PHE A 286 -5.02 -1.44 -31.77
CA PHE A 286 -4.58 -2.80 -31.47
C PHE A 286 -3.06 -2.90 -31.51
N GLU A 287 -2.47 -3.52 -30.49
CA GLU A 287 -1.03 -3.74 -30.36
C GLU A 287 -0.73 -5.24 -30.23
N GLY A 288 0.14 -5.78 -31.09
CA GLY A 288 0.51 -7.19 -31.09
C GLY A 288 1.74 -7.47 -30.21
N ARG A 289 1.71 -8.56 -29.43
CA ARG A 289 2.82 -9.01 -28.58
C ARG A 289 2.93 -10.53 -28.54
N THR A 290 4.15 -11.00 -28.29
CA THR A 290 4.45 -12.43 -28.11
C THR A 290 4.11 -12.98 -26.72
N TRP A 291 3.65 -12.12 -25.79
CA TRP A 291 3.38 -12.50 -24.41
C TRP A 291 2.07 -11.89 -23.89
N TYR A 292 1.37 -12.65 -23.06
CA TYR A 292 0.11 -12.27 -22.43
C TYR A 292 0.32 -11.32 -21.24
N THR A 293 -0.60 -10.37 -21.05
CA THR A 293 -0.66 -9.55 -19.83
C THR A 293 -2.05 -9.58 -19.19
N PRO A 294 -2.15 -9.85 -17.87
CA PRO A 294 -3.39 -9.68 -17.12
C PRO A 294 -3.64 -8.22 -16.72
N PHE A 295 -2.72 -7.30 -17.03
CA PHE A 295 -2.90 -5.89 -16.71
C PHE A 295 -4.10 -5.32 -17.47
N ARG A 296 -4.89 -4.51 -16.77
CA ARG A 296 -6.08 -3.79 -17.24
C ARG A 296 -6.06 -2.41 -16.59
N GLY A 297 -6.41 -1.38 -17.35
CA GLY A 297 -6.37 0.02 -16.91
C GLY A 297 -5.28 0.85 -17.58
N ARG A 298 -4.92 1.98 -16.96
CA ARG A 298 -4.07 2.99 -17.59
C ARG A 298 -2.63 2.52 -17.79
N LEU A 299 -2.19 2.53 -19.05
CA LEU A 299 -0.86 2.17 -19.50
C LEU A 299 -0.18 3.39 -20.14
N TRP A 300 0.99 3.73 -19.63
CA TRP A 300 1.81 4.80 -20.18
C TRP A 300 2.70 4.30 -21.32
N ILE A 301 2.82 5.08 -22.39
CA ILE A 301 3.57 4.72 -23.59
C ILE A 301 4.84 5.55 -23.68
N CYS A 302 5.98 4.89 -23.83
CA CYS A 302 7.26 5.56 -24.09
C CYS A 302 7.97 5.00 -25.32
N ALA A 303 8.74 5.88 -25.98
CA ALA A 303 9.64 5.55 -27.08
C ALA A 303 10.88 6.45 -26.98
N GLY A 304 11.85 6.07 -26.14
CA GLY A 304 12.99 6.91 -25.74
C GLY A 304 12.64 8.13 -24.87
N SER A 305 11.38 8.56 -24.89
CA SER A 305 10.75 9.55 -24.02
C SER A 305 9.29 9.18 -23.81
N LEU A 306 8.67 9.69 -22.75
CA LEU A 306 7.27 9.45 -22.44
C LEU A 306 6.39 10.28 -23.39
N LEU A 307 5.50 9.62 -24.13
CA LEU A 307 4.67 10.23 -25.17
C LEU A 307 3.25 10.53 -24.69
N GLY A 308 2.66 9.61 -23.92
CA GLY A 308 1.24 9.66 -23.59
C GLY A 308 0.80 8.47 -22.75
N CYS A 309 -0.51 8.35 -22.56
CA CYS A 309 -1.13 7.19 -21.96
C CYS A 309 -2.32 6.69 -22.77
N VAL A 310 -2.59 5.40 -22.66
CA VAL A 310 -3.74 4.70 -23.22
C VAL A 310 -4.33 3.80 -22.13
N ASP A 311 -5.58 3.43 -22.25
CA ASP A 311 -6.20 2.45 -21.36
C ASP A 311 -6.17 1.07 -22.05
N LEU A 312 -5.58 0.08 -21.37
CA LEU A 312 -5.56 -1.32 -21.83
C LEU A 312 -6.85 -2.00 -21.36
N ILE A 313 -7.77 -2.23 -22.31
CA ILE A 313 -9.08 -2.83 -22.04
C ILE A 313 -8.98 -4.34 -21.99
N ASP A 314 -8.27 -4.95 -22.95
CA ASP A 314 -8.16 -6.39 -23.00
C ASP A 314 -6.89 -6.89 -23.66
N CYS A 315 -6.57 -8.16 -23.44
CA CYS A 315 -5.46 -8.88 -24.07
C CYS A 315 -6.01 -10.21 -24.60
N LEU A 316 -6.37 -10.23 -25.87
CA LEU A 316 -7.01 -11.35 -26.53
C LEU A 316 -5.96 -12.29 -27.15
N PRO A 317 -6.12 -13.62 -27.05
CA PRO A 317 -5.37 -14.55 -27.88
C PRO A 317 -5.79 -14.40 -29.35
N GLN A 318 -4.90 -14.78 -30.27
CA GLN A 318 -5.11 -14.60 -31.71
C GLN A 318 -6.43 -15.19 -32.24
N GLU A 319 -6.85 -16.35 -31.70
CA GLU A 319 -8.09 -17.03 -32.11
C GLU A 319 -9.33 -16.19 -31.78
N GLU A 320 -9.40 -15.63 -30.56
CA GLU A 320 -10.51 -14.78 -30.12
C GLU A 320 -10.49 -13.42 -30.83
N TYR A 321 -9.30 -12.86 -31.08
CA TYR A 321 -9.16 -11.62 -31.82
C TYR A 321 -9.74 -11.72 -33.24
N LEU A 322 -9.44 -12.80 -33.97
CA LEU A 322 -9.98 -13.00 -35.32
C LEU A 322 -11.49 -13.26 -35.33
N GLN A 323 -12.04 -13.85 -34.27
CA GLN A 323 -13.49 -14.02 -34.14
C GLN A 323 -14.20 -12.66 -33.95
N LEU A 324 -13.63 -11.78 -33.13
CA LEU A 324 -14.19 -10.45 -32.86
C LEU A 324 -13.91 -9.45 -33.99
N TYR A 325 -12.74 -9.58 -34.64
CA TYR A 325 -12.26 -8.70 -35.71
C TYR A 325 -11.79 -9.54 -36.91
N PRO A 326 -12.72 -10.01 -37.77
CA PRO A 326 -12.40 -10.86 -38.90
C PRO A 326 -11.46 -10.24 -39.94
N GLN A 327 -11.37 -8.90 -39.96
CA GLN A 327 -10.50 -8.12 -40.85
C GLN A 327 -9.23 -7.60 -40.13
N GLY A 328 -8.89 -8.15 -38.97
CA GLY A 328 -7.75 -7.70 -38.18
C GLY A 328 -6.40 -7.98 -38.85
N GLU A 329 -5.53 -6.97 -38.91
CA GLU A 329 -4.23 -7.05 -39.60
C GLU A 329 -3.09 -7.63 -38.73
N ILE A 330 -3.34 -7.93 -37.45
CA ILE A 330 -2.30 -8.34 -36.50
C ILE A 330 -2.18 -9.86 -36.49
N SER A 331 -0.94 -10.34 -36.63
CA SER A 331 -0.59 -11.77 -36.64
C SER A 331 0.12 -12.25 -35.37
N ASP A 332 0.31 -11.37 -34.39
CA ASP A 332 0.99 -11.69 -33.14
C ASP A 332 0.14 -12.62 -32.24
N PRO A 333 0.75 -13.48 -31.40
CA PRO A 333 0.02 -14.45 -30.57
C PRO A 333 -1.00 -13.83 -29.61
N TYR A 334 -0.71 -12.64 -29.08
CA TYR A 334 -1.58 -11.89 -28.18
C TYR A 334 -1.79 -10.47 -28.70
N VAL A 335 -3.05 -10.07 -28.81
CA VAL A 335 -3.45 -8.76 -29.30
C VAL A 335 -4.05 -7.94 -28.16
N TRP A 336 -3.44 -6.79 -27.90
CA TRP A 336 -3.84 -5.87 -26.84
C TRP A 336 -4.82 -4.85 -27.42
N VAL A 337 -5.97 -4.70 -26.76
CA VAL A 337 -7.03 -3.75 -27.13
C VAL A 337 -6.84 -2.47 -26.31
N LEU A 338 -6.55 -1.37 -27.00
CA LEU A 338 -6.24 -0.07 -26.43
C LEU A 338 -7.37 0.93 -26.70
N ALA A 339 -7.68 1.78 -25.71
CA ALA A 339 -8.66 2.84 -25.83
C ALA A 339 -8.22 4.12 -25.11
N ASN A 340 -9.02 5.18 -25.25
CA ASN A 340 -8.82 6.48 -24.60
C ASN A 340 -7.39 7.04 -24.72
N PRO A 341 -6.84 7.16 -25.93
CA PRO A 341 -5.50 7.66 -26.14
C PRO A 341 -5.38 9.13 -25.71
N LYS A 342 -4.32 9.46 -24.97
CA LYS A 342 -4.01 10.81 -24.49
C LYS A 342 -2.55 11.14 -24.75
N THR A 343 -2.32 12.11 -25.61
CA THR A 343 -1.00 12.70 -25.90
C THR A 343 -0.56 13.62 -24.76
N LEU A 344 0.71 13.54 -24.37
CA LEU A 344 1.30 14.54 -23.48
C LEU A 344 1.68 15.80 -24.29
N PRO A 345 1.47 17.01 -23.75
CA PRO A 345 1.84 18.26 -24.43
C PRO A 345 3.36 18.42 -24.58
N PHE A 346 4.15 17.78 -23.72
CA PHE A 346 5.61 17.77 -23.81
C PHE A 346 6.16 16.40 -23.43
N ARG A 347 7.28 16.02 -24.05
CA ARG A 347 7.92 14.72 -23.86
C ARG A 347 8.71 14.72 -22.55
N LEU A 348 8.40 13.77 -21.65
CA LEU A 348 9.15 13.61 -20.40
C LEU A 348 10.30 12.60 -20.60
N PRO A 349 11.50 12.87 -20.04
CA PRO A 349 12.60 11.93 -20.14
C PRO A 349 12.30 10.67 -19.31
N ILE A 350 12.41 9.50 -19.95
CA ILE A 350 12.26 8.21 -19.28
C ILE A 350 13.13 7.17 -19.98
N GLN A 351 13.79 6.31 -19.20
CA GLN A 351 14.56 5.21 -19.76
C GLN A 351 13.62 4.05 -20.12
N PRO A 352 13.64 3.54 -21.37
CA PRO A 352 12.85 2.39 -21.75
C PRO A 352 13.35 1.13 -21.05
N LYS A 353 12.43 0.30 -20.57
CA LYS A 353 12.72 -1.03 -19.98
C LYS A 353 11.92 -2.11 -20.71
N SER A 354 12.30 -3.36 -20.48
CA SER A 354 11.61 -4.52 -21.06
C SER A 354 10.27 -4.77 -20.37
N LYS A 355 9.29 -5.26 -21.16
CA LYS A 355 7.92 -5.55 -20.73
C LYS A 355 7.23 -4.33 -20.10
N ILE A 356 6.11 -4.55 -19.41
CA ILE A 356 5.47 -3.51 -18.60
C ILE A 356 6.33 -3.31 -17.35
N PHE A 357 6.68 -2.06 -17.07
CA PHE A 357 7.48 -1.67 -15.92
C PHE A 357 6.84 -0.50 -15.19
N LYS A 358 7.14 -0.35 -13.90
CA LYS A 358 6.67 0.77 -13.10
C LYS A 358 7.60 1.97 -13.29
N MET A 359 7.05 3.11 -13.67
CA MET A 359 7.83 4.34 -13.82
C MET A 359 8.16 4.97 -12.46
N GLU A 360 9.14 5.86 -12.44
CA GLU A 360 9.51 6.59 -11.23
C GLU A 360 8.40 7.55 -10.79
N MET A 361 8.17 7.62 -9.49
CA MET A 361 7.02 8.34 -8.91
C MET A 361 6.99 9.83 -9.30
N HIS A 362 8.16 10.47 -9.42
CA HIS A 362 8.22 11.88 -9.81
C HIS A 362 7.84 12.10 -11.29
N VAL A 363 8.26 11.20 -12.19
CA VAL A 363 7.90 11.23 -13.62
C VAL A 363 6.40 10.99 -13.76
N HIS A 364 5.86 10.02 -13.03
CA HIS A 364 4.43 9.72 -13.01
C HIS A 364 3.58 10.90 -12.56
N GLN A 365 3.98 11.55 -11.46
CA GLN A 365 3.28 12.73 -10.96
C GLN A 365 3.37 13.92 -11.93
N ALA A 366 4.52 14.12 -12.58
CA ALA A 366 4.67 15.13 -13.62
C ALA A 366 3.74 14.85 -14.79
N ALA A 367 3.73 13.62 -15.31
CA ALA A 367 2.89 13.22 -16.43
C ALA A 367 1.40 13.34 -16.12
N LYS A 368 0.97 12.92 -14.92
CA LYS A 368 -0.41 13.12 -14.43
C LYS A 368 -0.81 14.59 -14.36
N ARG A 369 0.11 15.47 -13.95
CA ARG A 369 -0.15 16.92 -13.90
C ARG A 369 -0.26 17.53 -15.29
N SER A 370 0.47 17.00 -16.27
CA SER A 370 0.41 17.49 -17.65
C SER A 370 -0.87 17.09 -18.39
N LEU A 371 -1.58 16.05 -17.94
CA LEU A 371 -2.83 15.57 -18.53
C LEU A 371 -4.09 16.12 -17.84
N LYS A 372 -3.93 16.85 -16.73
CA LYS A 372 -5.00 17.61 -16.09
C LYS A 372 -5.08 18.98 -16.74
#